data_AF-A0A258G8U7-F1
#
_entry.id   AF-A0A258G8U7-F1
#
_cell.length_a   1.000
_cell.length_b   1.000
_cell.length_c   1.000
_cell.angle_alpha   90.00
_cell.angle_beta   90.00
_cell.angle_gamma   90.00
#
_symmetry.space_group_name_H-M   'P 1'
#
loop_
_entity.id
_entity.type
_entity.pdbx_description
1 polymer ?
#
loop_
_entity_poly.entity_id
_entity_poly.type
_entity_poly.pdbx_seq_one_letter_code
_entity_poly.pdbx_strand_id
1 'polypeptide(L)'
;MELLKFVRRRSFLSEVVYNVLNVALAVAVVLTVYYTESVWLGILIVLISKWRILSVRPRYWLANFLSNLVDIIVSVSLVVLMHVITRAPEMGNQIVTLLGFMTLLYIVWLLFIKPRSKRSYVVAQAGIATLLGSWALFTVSYNWPVSVVVLGMWVIGFTAARHVLSHYDDETHTTILSLIWGLILAEIGWVAYHWTIAYSLPLTTSLLMPQVSIIAVLVGFVGFKSYDSFVHHQKIRMTDVILPLLFSVSVALVLVLVFNRVGTAI
;
A
#
# COMPACT_ATOMS: atom_id res chain seq x y z
N MET A 1 -36.87 -23.94 -16.72
CA MET A 1 -35.53 -23.36 -17.01
C MET A 1 -35.45 -21.83 -16.87
N GLU A 2 -36.50 -21.13 -16.42
CA GLU A 2 -36.46 -19.66 -16.22
C GLU A 2 -36.06 -19.21 -14.80
N LEU A 3 -36.31 -20.04 -13.78
CA LEU A 3 -35.95 -19.72 -12.38
C LEU A 3 -34.44 -19.63 -12.12
N LEU A 4 -33.61 -20.26 -12.97
CA LEU A 4 -32.15 -20.17 -12.88
C LEU A 4 -31.57 -18.88 -13.51
N LYS A 5 -32.36 -18.11 -14.26
CA LYS A 5 -31.92 -16.81 -14.80
C LYS A 5 -32.03 -15.67 -13.77
N PHE A 6 -32.90 -15.80 -12.76
CA PHE A 6 -33.10 -14.77 -11.73
C PHE A 6 -31.94 -14.69 -10.71
N VAL A 7 -31.22 -15.80 -10.50
CA VAL A 7 -30.07 -15.86 -9.56
C VAL A 7 -28.82 -15.16 -10.13
N ARG A 8 -28.79 -14.87 -11.44
CA ARG A 8 -27.58 -14.34 -12.11
C ARG A 8 -27.46 -12.81 -12.08
N ARG A 9 -28.50 -12.08 -11.68
CA ARG A 9 -28.38 -10.64 -11.38
C ARG A 9 -28.00 -10.51 -9.91
N ARG A 10 -26.76 -10.08 -9.61
CA ARG A 10 -26.46 -9.52 -8.28
C ARG A 10 -27.58 -8.54 -7.96
N SER A 11 -28.32 -8.78 -6.88
CA SER A 11 -29.43 -7.90 -6.56
C SER A 11 -28.86 -6.49 -6.33
N PHE A 12 -29.49 -5.47 -6.91
CA PHE A 12 -29.11 -4.07 -6.70
C PHE A 12 -28.96 -3.76 -5.20
N LEU A 13 -29.82 -4.36 -4.37
CA LEU A 13 -29.74 -4.30 -2.91
C LEU A 13 -28.41 -4.84 -2.37
N SER A 14 -27.90 -5.97 -2.87
CA SER A 14 -26.62 -6.52 -2.43
C SER A 14 -25.44 -5.59 -2.74
N GLU A 15 -25.48 -4.88 -3.87
CA GLU A 15 -24.44 -3.94 -4.26
C GLU A 15 -24.49 -2.65 -3.43
N VAL A 16 -25.70 -2.12 -3.19
CA VAL A 16 -25.92 -0.99 -2.29
C VAL A 16 -25.46 -1.32 -0.87
N VAL A 17 -25.86 -2.47 -0.32
CA VAL A 17 -25.44 -2.90 1.02
C VAL A 17 -23.92 -3.05 1.09
N TYR A 18 -23.28 -3.62 0.07
CA TYR A 18 -21.82 -3.70 0.01
C TYR A 18 -21.16 -2.33 0.04
N ASN A 19 -21.67 -1.37 -0.72
CA ASN A 19 -21.10 -0.01 -0.77
C ASN A 19 -21.28 0.71 0.58
N VAL A 20 -22.50 0.67 1.15
CA VAL A 20 -22.81 1.30 2.44
C VAL A 20 -21.94 0.72 3.56
N LEU A 21 -21.77 -0.60 3.63
CA LEU A 21 -20.94 -1.23 4.66
C LEU A 21 -19.46 -0.84 4.55
N ASN A 22 -18.91 -0.71 3.34
CA ASN A 22 -17.52 -0.26 3.17
C ASN A 22 -17.33 1.22 3.52
N VAL A 23 -18.30 2.08 3.20
CA VAL A 23 -18.27 3.49 3.62
C VAL A 23 -18.39 3.59 5.14
N ALA A 24 -19.32 2.83 5.74
CA ALA A 24 -19.49 2.77 7.18
C ALA A 24 -18.23 2.28 7.89
N LEU A 25 -17.53 1.29 7.32
CA LEU A 25 -16.24 0.82 7.83
C LEU A 25 -15.20 1.95 7.83
N ALA A 26 -15.04 2.67 6.72
CA ALA A 26 -14.06 3.75 6.63
C ALA A 26 -14.35 4.87 7.65
N VAL A 27 -15.63 5.25 7.80
CA VAL A 27 -16.07 6.23 8.79
C VAL A 27 -15.83 5.71 10.22
N ALA A 28 -16.21 4.46 10.51
CA ALA A 28 -16.02 3.87 11.84
C ALA A 28 -14.54 3.83 12.26
N VAL A 29 -13.64 3.51 11.33
CA VAL A 29 -12.19 3.54 11.57
C VAL A 29 -11.73 4.94 11.96
N VAL A 30 -12.12 5.96 11.19
CA VAL A 30 -11.71 7.35 11.44
C VAL A 30 -12.27 7.87 12.76
N LEU A 31 -13.55 7.63 13.04
CA LEU A 31 -14.17 8.02 14.31
C LEU A 31 -13.50 7.32 15.49
N THR A 32 -13.15 6.04 15.35
CA THR A 32 -12.45 5.31 16.41
C THR A 32 -11.08 5.92 16.67
N VAL A 33 -10.28 6.15 15.63
CA VAL A 33 -8.94 6.74 15.79
C VAL A 33 -9.02 8.17 16.35
N TYR A 34 -10.00 8.96 15.91
CA TYR A 34 -10.20 10.34 16.36
C TYR A 34 -10.60 10.44 17.84
N TYR A 35 -11.58 9.65 18.29
CA TYR A 35 -12.10 9.76 19.66
C TYR A 35 -11.32 8.95 20.70
N THR A 36 -10.70 7.84 20.31
CA THR A 36 -9.97 6.98 21.24
C THR A 36 -8.46 7.21 21.25
N GLU A 37 -7.95 7.94 20.25
CA GLU A 37 -6.52 8.15 20.01
C GLU A 37 -5.70 6.84 19.99
N SER A 38 -6.34 5.71 19.66
CA SER A 38 -5.74 4.37 19.72
C SER A 38 -5.55 3.79 18.32
N VAL A 39 -4.30 3.65 17.90
CA VAL A 39 -3.93 2.94 16.65
C VAL A 39 -4.46 1.51 16.68
N TRP A 40 -4.29 0.83 17.82
CA TRP A 40 -4.59 -0.59 17.96
C TRP A 40 -6.07 -0.90 17.78
N LEU A 41 -6.96 -0.03 18.26
CA LEU A 41 -8.40 -0.19 18.04
C LEU A 41 -8.77 0.01 16.57
N GLY A 42 -8.17 0.99 15.88
CA GLY A 42 -8.35 1.16 14.44
C GLY A 42 -7.89 -0.06 13.64
N ILE A 43 -6.71 -0.61 13.96
CA ILE A 43 -6.18 -1.83 13.33
C ILE A 43 -7.11 -3.02 13.61
N LEU A 44 -7.59 -3.17 14.85
CA LEU A 44 -8.49 -4.25 15.22
C LEU A 44 -9.79 -4.23 14.40
N ILE A 45 -10.42 -3.05 14.24
CA ILE A 45 -11.62 -2.89 13.41
C ILE A 45 -11.33 -3.28 11.97
N VAL A 46 -10.19 -2.84 11.41
CA VAL A 46 -9.77 -3.21 10.06
C VAL A 46 -9.62 -4.72 9.93
N LEU A 47 -8.96 -5.40 10.87
CA LEU A 47 -8.75 -6.85 10.81
C LEU A 47 -10.07 -7.63 10.95
N ILE A 48 -10.95 -7.22 11.87
CA ILE A 48 -12.29 -7.81 12.03
C ILE A 48 -13.11 -7.66 10.76
N SER A 49 -13.00 -6.52 10.05
CA SER A 49 -13.70 -6.32 8.77
C SER A 49 -13.32 -7.35 7.69
N LYS A 50 -12.15 -7.99 7.83
CA LYS A 50 -11.66 -9.03 6.91
C LYS A 50 -12.01 -10.45 7.38
N TRP A 51 -12.99 -10.64 8.26
CA TRP A 51 -13.43 -11.95 8.76
C TRP A 51 -13.63 -13.03 7.68
N ARG A 52 -13.97 -12.62 6.44
CA ARG A 52 -14.10 -13.50 5.26
C ARG A 52 -12.82 -14.30 4.93
N ILE A 53 -11.65 -13.85 5.36
CA ILE A 53 -10.40 -14.60 5.21
C ILE A 53 -10.48 -15.95 5.97
N LEU A 54 -11.15 -15.94 7.12
CA LEU A 54 -11.26 -17.09 8.03
C LEU A 54 -12.50 -17.95 7.79
N SER A 55 -13.48 -17.48 6.99
CA SER A 55 -14.73 -18.22 6.75
C SER A 55 -14.58 -19.45 5.83
N VAL A 56 -13.36 -19.75 5.39
CA VAL A 56 -13.02 -20.89 4.52
C VAL A 56 -12.39 -22.01 5.36
N ARG A 57 -12.29 -23.24 4.82
CA ARG A 57 -11.63 -24.36 5.51
C ARG A 57 -10.22 -23.97 5.98
N PRO A 58 -9.78 -24.36 7.20
CA PRO A 58 -8.49 -23.96 7.78
C PRO A 58 -7.27 -24.15 6.87
N ARG A 59 -7.27 -25.21 6.06
CA ARG A 59 -6.20 -25.48 5.08
C ARG A 59 -5.97 -24.34 4.08
N TYR A 60 -6.99 -23.54 3.75
CA TYR A 60 -6.90 -22.44 2.79
C TYR A 60 -6.71 -21.07 3.45
N TRP A 61 -6.59 -21.00 4.78
CA TRP A 61 -6.43 -19.73 5.48
C TRP A 61 -5.18 -18.98 5.03
N LEU A 62 -4.04 -19.67 4.90
CA LEU A 62 -2.81 -19.05 4.43
C LEU A 62 -2.96 -18.47 3.02
N ALA A 63 -3.58 -19.21 2.10
CA ALA A 63 -3.81 -18.72 0.74
C ALA A 63 -4.72 -17.48 0.71
N ASN A 64 -5.80 -17.47 1.51
CA ASN A 64 -6.69 -16.33 1.62
C ASN A 64 -6.06 -15.13 2.33
N PHE A 65 -5.21 -15.37 3.33
CA PHE A 65 -4.48 -14.31 4.00
C PHE A 65 -3.50 -13.65 3.02
N LEU A 66 -2.70 -14.46 2.31
CA LEU A 66 -1.73 -13.99 1.34
C LEU A 66 -2.39 -13.19 0.18
N SER A 67 -3.59 -13.59 -0.26
CA SER A 67 -4.31 -12.85 -1.31
C SER A 67 -4.93 -11.53 -0.84
N ASN A 68 -5.09 -11.33 0.47
CA ASN A 68 -5.62 -10.11 1.05
C ASN A 68 -4.54 -9.24 1.73
N LEU A 69 -3.27 -9.67 1.73
CA LEU A 69 -2.18 -8.94 2.39
C LEU A 69 -2.03 -7.51 1.85
N VAL A 70 -2.17 -7.29 0.53
CA VAL A 70 -2.14 -5.94 -0.07
C VAL A 70 -3.18 -5.01 0.55
N ASP A 71 -4.41 -5.51 0.70
CA ASP A 71 -5.52 -4.75 1.28
C ASP A 71 -5.33 -4.51 2.79
N ILE A 72 -4.76 -5.48 3.50
CA ILE A 72 -4.39 -5.34 4.92
C ILE A 72 -3.32 -4.25 5.07
N ILE A 73 -2.24 -4.30 4.29
CA ILE A 73 -1.16 -3.31 4.33
C ILE A 73 -1.72 -1.91 4.10
N VAL A 74 -2.51 -1.70 3.05
CA VAL A 74 -3.10 -0.37 2.76
C VAL A 74 -4.02 0.09 3.88
N SER A 75 -4.93 -0.78 4.35
CA SER A 75 -5.89 -0.41 5.40
C SER A 75 -5.18 -0.08 6.73
N VAL A 76 -4.20 -0.88 7.15
CA VAL A 76 -3.41 -0.64 8.36
C VAL A 76 -2.56 0.62 8.22
N SER A 77 -1.98 0.86 7.05
CA SER A 77 -1.19 2.06 6.79
C SER A 77 -2.04 3.33 6.93
N LEU A 78 -3.26 3.33 6.38
CA LEU A 78 -4.19 4.44 6.53
C LEU A 78 -4.56 4.70 8.00
N VAL A 79 -4.78 3.65 8.79
CA VAL A 79 -5.02 3.78 10.25
C VAL A 79 -3.83 4.45 10.95
N VAL A 80 -2.60 4.01 10.65
CA VAL A 80 -1.38 4.59 11.22
C VAL A 80 -1.24 6.06 10.85
N LEU A 81 -1.43 6.41 9.59
CA LEU A 81 -1.34 7.80 9.12
C LEU A 81 -2.45 8.67 9.75
N MET A 82 -3.69 8.16 9.86
CA MET A 82 -4.78 8.86 10.56
C MET A 82 -4.42 9.13 12.02
N HIS A 83 -3.80 8.17 12.70
CA HIS A 83 -3.39 8.35 14.09
C HIS A 83 -2.31 9.42 14.26
N VAL A 84 -1.33 9.45 13.36
CA VAL A 84 -0.28 10.49 13.35
C VAL A 84 -0.90 11.87 13.16
N ILE A 85 -1.91 11.98 12.29
CA ILE A 85 -2.68 13.21 12.08
C ILE A 85 -3.44 13.61 13.35
N THR A 86 -4.13 12.67 14.00
CA THR A 86 -4.89 12.95 15.23
C THR A 86 -3.99 13.44 16.36
N ARG A 87 -2.75 12.96 16.45
CA ARG A 87 -1.80 13.36 17.49
C ARG A 87 -1.00 14.63 17.18
N ALA A 88 -1.19 15.24 16.02
CA ALA A 88 -0.47 16.45 15.64
C ALA A 88 -1.07 17.70 16.34
N PRO A 89 -0.40 18.29 17.35
CA PRO A 89 -1.01 19.32 18.21
C PRO A 89 -1.26 20.65 17.48
N GLU A 90 -0.46 20.94 16.45
CA GLU A 90 -0.42 22.22 15.73
C GLU A 90 -1.57 22.41 14.72
N MET A 91 -2.43 21.40 14.53
CA MET A 91 -3.30 21.34 13.35
C MET A 91 -4.72 21.88 13.57
N GLY A 92 -5.18 22.10 14.82
CA GLY A 92 -6.50 22.70 15.12
C GLY A 92 -7.64 22.17 14.23
N ASN A 93 -8.35 23.06 13.54
CA ASN A 93 -9.44 22.69 12.61
C ASN A 93 -8.99 21.90 11.36
N GLN A 94 -7.71 21.91 11.00
CA GLN A 94 -7.19 21.19 9.83
C GLN A 94 -7.17 19.67 10.06
N ILE A 95 -7.19 19.20 11.31
CA ILE A 95 -7.25 17.77 11.66
C ILE A 95 -8.46 17.13 11.01
N VAL A 96 -9.65 17.73 11.20
CA VAL A 96 -10.91 17.18 10.69
C VAL A 96 -10.91 17.17 9.15
N THR A 97 -10.38 18.21 8.51
CA THR A 97 -10.26 18.27 7.05
C THR A 97 -9.35 17.16 6.51
N LEU A 98 -8.19 16.95 7.14
CA LEU A 98 -7.23 15.93 6.69
C LEU A 98 -7.72 14.51 6.97
N LEU A 99 -8.37 14.28 8.10
CA LEU A 99 -9.04 13.01 8.39
C LEU A 99 -10.18 12.74 7.40
N GLY A 100 -10.95 13.77 7.03
CA GLY A 100 -11.96 13.68 5.97
C GLY A 100 -11.35 13.26 4.63
N PHE A 101 -10.20 13.84 4.27
CA PHE A 101 -9.44 13.46 3.06
C PHE A 101 -8.94 12.01 3.14
N MET A 102 -8.36 11.59 4.27
CA MET A 102 -7.91 10.20 4.46
C MET A 102 -9.08 9.21 4.42
N THR A 103 -10.24 9.59 4.95
CA THR A 103 -11.47 8.79 4.87
C THR A 103 -11.90 8.63 3.41
N LEU A 104 -11.88 9.70 2.63
CA LEU A 104 -12.21 9.67 1.21
C LEU A 104 -11.25 8.75 0.44
N LEU A 105 -9.94 8.86 0.69
CA LEU A 105 -8.95 7.95 0.11
C LEU A 105 -9.24 6.48 0.48
N TYR A 106 -9.64 6.23 1.73
CA TYR A 106 -9.97 4.87 2.16
C TYR A 106 -11.23 4.33 1.48
N ILE A 107 -12.28 5.15 1.34
CA ILE A 107 -13.49 4.80 0.59
C ILE A 107 -13.14 4.51 -0.87
N VAL A 108 -12.31 5.36 -1.49
CA VAL A 108 -11.87 5.17 -2.88
C VAL A 108 -11.12 3.87 -3.04
N TRP A 109 -10.25 3.53 -2.08
CA TRP A 109 -9.56 2.25 -2.04
C TRP A 109 -10.56 1.08 -2.01
N LEU A 110 -11.50 1.07 -1.06
CA LEU A 110 -12.43 -0.05 -0.84
C LEU A 110 -13.43 -0.25 -1.99
N LEU A 111 -13.92 0.83 -2.60
CA LEU A 111 -14.99 0.78 -3.61
C LEU A 111 -14.50 0.75 -5.05
N PHE A 112 -13.40 1.45 -5.36
CA PHE A 112 -12.99 1.66 -6.76
C PHE A 112 -11.68 0.97 -7.11
N ILE A 113 -10.69 1.00 -6.22
CA ILE A 113 -9.36 0.46 -6.54
C ILE A 113 -9.31 -1.03 -6.25
N LYS A 114 -9.62 -1.45 -5.02
CA LYS A 114 -9.55 -2.85 -4.55
C LYS A 114 -10.35 -3.83 -5.42
N PRO A 115 -11.62 -3.56 -5.82
CA PRO A 115 -12.42 -4.57 -6.52
C PRO A 115 -11.96 -4.84 -7.96
N ARG A 116 -11.05 -4.03 -8.50
CA ARG A 116 -10.59 -4.13 -9.88
C ARG A 116 -9.52 -5.22 -9.98
N SER A 117 -9.72 -6.14 -10.93
CA SER A 117 -8.81 -7.27 -11.20
C SER A 117 -8.06 -7.13 -12.53
N LYS A 118 -8.25 -6.03 -13.28
CA LYS A 118 -7.46 -5.80 -14.49
C LYS A 118 -6.00 -5.58 -14.09
N ARG A 119 -5.07 -6.11 -14.89
CA ARG A 119 -3.62 -6.09 -14.61
C ARG A 119 -3.06 -4.73 -14.22
N SER A 120 -3.45 -3.66 -14.91
CA SER A 120 -3.03 -2.28 -14.56
C SER A 120 -3.47 -1.85 -13.16
N TYR A 121 -4.68 -2.25 -12.73
CA TYR A 121 -5.17 -1.98 -11.38
C TYR A 121 -4.48 -2.84 -10.33
N VAL A 122 -4.14 -4.09 -10.63
CA VAL A 122 -3.37 -4.96 -9.71
C VAL A 122 -1.98 -4.38 -9.46
N VAL A 123 -1.33 -3.87 -10.50
CA VAL A 123 -0.05 -3.17 -10.39
C VAL A 123 -0.20 -1.89 -9.58
N ALA A 124 -1.26 -1.11 -9.82
CA ALA A 124 -1.55 0.09 -9.03
C ALA A 124 -1.82 -0.25 -7.54
N GLN A 125 -2.55 -1.32 -7.26
CA GLN A 125 -2.79 -1.79 -5.89
C GLN A 125 -1.49 -2.18 -5.18
N ALA A 126 -0.59 -2.90 -5.86
CA ALA A 126 0.72 -3.23 -5.32
C ALA A 126 1.59 -1.98 -5.11
N GLY A 127 1.59 -1.04 -6.05
CA GLY A 127 2.28 0.24 -5.91
C GLY A 127 1.77 1.08 -4.73
N ILE A 128 0.44 1.17 -4.55
CA ILE A 128 -0.18 1.86 -3.41
C ILE A 128 0.15 1.16 -2.09
N ALA A 129 0.16 -0.17 -2.05
CA ALA A 129 0.56 -0.93 -0.87
C ALA A 129 2.04 -0.71 -0.51
N THR A 130 2.93 -0.70 -1.51
CA THR A 130 4.34 -0.35 -1.30
C THR A 130 4.48 1.08 -0.78
N LEU A 131 3.78 2.05 -1.39
CA LEU A 131 3.82 3.45 -0.99
C LEU A 131 3.34 3.66 0.45
N LEU A 132 2.09 3.27 0.73
CA LEU A 132 1.47 3.52 2.02
C LEU A 132 2.08 2.64 3.11
N GLY A 133 2.43 1.39 2.78
CA GLY A 133 3.08 0.46 3.70
C GLY A 133 4.42 0.97 4.19
N SER A 134 5.30 1.39 3.26
CA SER A 134 6.60 1.95 3.63
C SER A 134 6.47 3.32 4.30
N TRP A 135 5.52 4.16 3.86
CA TRP A 135 5.23 5.43 4.52
C TRP A 135 4.85 5.22 5.99
N ALA A 136 3.81 4.43 6.25
CA ALA A 136 3.34 4.17 7.60
C ALA A 136 4.43 3.52 8.47
N LEU A 137 5.18 2.55 7.91
CA LEU A 137 6.27 1.89 8.62
C LEU A 137 7.35 2.89 9.07
N PHE A 138 7.84 3.74 8.17
CA PHE A 138 8.89 4.71 8.48
C PHE A 138 8.42 5.89 9.33
N THR A 139 7.11 6.18 9.37
CA THR A 139 6.56 7.21 10.27
C THR A 139 6.58 6.76 11.73
N VAL A 140 6.45 5.45 12.02
CA VAL A 140 6.37 4.94 13.40
C VAL A 140 7.63 4.22 13.88
N SER A 141 8.58 3.93 12.99
CA SER A 141 9.72 3.06 13.27
C SER A 141 10.92 3.73 13.93
N TYR A 142 10.84 5.02 14.29
CA TYR A 142 11.98 5.80 14.80
C TYR A 142 12.69 5.17 16.02
N ASN A 143 11.95 4.40 16.84
CA ASN A 143 12.47 3.71 18.01
C ASN A 143 12.39 2.17 17.91
N TRP A 144 12.08 1.63 16.74
CA TRP A 144 11.99 0.19 16.54
C TRP A 144 13.36 -0.41 16.26
N PRO A 145 13.62 -1.67 16.64
CA PRO A 145 14.82 -2.37 16.20
C PRO A 145 14.89 -2.42 14.67
N VAL A 146 16.07 -2.18 14.10
CA VAL A 146 16.29 -2.20 12.64
C VAL A 146 15.80 -3.50 11.99
N SER A 147 15.93 -4.64 12.68
CA SER A 147 15.45 -5.94 12.21
C SER A 147 13.94 -5.95 11.94
N VAL A 148 13.14 -5.27 12.77
CA VAL A 148 11.69 -5.17 12.59
C VAL A 148 11.34 -4.34 11.35
N VAL A 149 12.07 -3.24 11.11
CA VAL A 149 11.86 -2.38 9.93
C VAL A 149 12.24 -3.12 8.65
N VAL A 150 13.38 -3.82 8.65
CA VAL A 150 13.84 -4.63 7.53
C VAL A 150 12.85 -5.75 7.23
N LEU A 151 12.36 -6.46 8.25
CA LEU A 151 11.31 -7.47 8.08
C LEU A 151 9.99 -6.86 7.57
N GLY A 152 9.62 -5.67 8.05
CA GLY A 152 8.43 -4.95 7.57
C GLY A 152 8.54 -4.62 6.07
N MET A 153 9.68 -4.07 5.64
CA MET A 153 9.96 -3.79 4.23
C MET A 153 10.00 -5.05 3.37
N TRP A 154 10.55 -6.14 3.92
CA TRP A 154 10.53 -7.45 3.27
C TRP A 154 9.10 -7.95 3.03
N VAL A 155 8.23 -7.89 4.05
CA VAL A 155 6.82 -8.29 3.93
C VAL A 155 6.07 -7.43 2.92
N ILE A 156 6.30 -6.11 2.92
CA ILE A 156 5.70 -5.19 1.95
C ILE A 156 6.13 -5.57 0.53
N GLY A 157 7.42 -5.78 0.29
CA GLY A 157 7.95 -6.20 -1.01
C GLY A 157 7.39 -7.54 -1.45
N PHE A 158 7.54 -8.56 -0.62
CA PHE A 158 7.02 -9.91 -0.89
C PHE A 158 5.55 -9.86 -1.29
N THR A 159 4.74 -9.12 -0.55
CA THR A 159 3.30 -8.99 -0.81
C THR A 159 3.03 -8.29 -2.14
N ALA A 160 3.70 -7.16 -2.40
CA ALA A 160 3.52 -6.39 -3.63
C ALA A 160 3.89 -7.21 -4.87
N ALA A 161 5.03 -7.91 -4.84
CA ALA A 161 5.46 -8.79 -5.93
C ALA A 161 4.51 -9.97 -6.10
N ARG A 162 4.13 -10.65 -5.02
CA ARG A 162 3.21 -11.79 -5.07
C ARG A 162 1.89 -11.42 -5.70
N HIS A 163 1.33 -10.26 -5.32
CA HIS A 163 0.06 -9.77 -5.84
C HIS A 163 0.09 -9.53 -7.35
N VAL A 164 1.21 -9.00 -7.86
CA VAL A 164 1.39 -8.74 -9.29
C VAL A 164 1.67 -10.05 -10.05
N LEU A 165 2.56 -10.89 -9.53
CA LEU A 165 3.00 -12.12 -10.18
C LEU A 165 1.90 -13.19 -10.21
N SER A 166 1.03 -13.26 -9.20
CA SER A 166 -0.10 -14.20 -9.19
C SER A 166 -1.16 -13.91 -10.26
N HIS A 167 -1.02 -12.78 -10.95
CA HIS A 167 -1.91 -12.33 -12.02
C HIS A 167 -1.38 -12.65 -13.43
N TYR A 168 -0.26 -13.37 -13.51
CA TYR A 168 0.27 -13.94 -14.75
C TYR A 168 -0.04 -15.43 -14.77
N ASP A 169 -0.74 -15.89 -15.82
CA ASP A 169 -1.20 -17.26 -15.93
C ASP A 169 -0.03 -18.27 -16.08
N ASP A 170 1.07 -17.86 -16.72
CA ASP A 170 2.22 -18.71 -17.01
C ASP A 170 3.31 -18.71 -15.92
N GLU A 171 3.16 -17.90 -14.86
CA GLU A 171 4.21 -17.76 -13.84
C GLU A 171 4.14 -18.90 -12.79
N THR A 172 5.10 -19.81 -12.88
CA THR A 172 5.19 -21.01 -12.02
C THR A 172 5.97 -20.77 -10.73
N HIS A 173 6.84 -19.76 -10.68
CA HIS A 173 7.77 -19.47 -9.58
C HIS A 173 7.38 -18.23 -8.77
N THR A 174 6.08 -17.89 -8.72
CA THR A 174 5.54 -16.71 -8.02
C THR A 174 6.15 -16.52 -6.62
N THR A 175 6.24 -17.60 -5.83
CA THR A 175 6.75 -17.51 -4.45
C THR A 175 8.23 -17.14 -4.41
N ILE A 176 9.09 -17.78 -5.20
CA ILE A 176 10.53 -17.54 -5.19
C ILE A 176 10.82 -16.11 -5.65
N LEU A 177 10.21 -15.67 -6.75
CA LEU A 177 10.37 -14.31 -7.25
C LEU A 177 9.88 -13.26 -6.25
N SER A 178 8.79 -13.55 -5.53
CA SER A 178 8.30 -12.66 -4.47
C SER A 178 9.25 -12.59 -3.28
N LEU A 179 9.89 -13.70 -2.90
CA LEU A 179 10.88 -13.73 -1.81
C LEU A 179 12.12 -12.89 -2.18
N ILE A 180 12.60 -13.02 -3.43
CA ILE A 180 13.71 -12.22 -3.95
C ILE A 180 13.34 -10.74 -3.96
N TRP A 181 12.14 -10.40 -4.43
CA TRP A 181 11.69 -9.01 -4.43
C TRP A 181 11.53 -8.43 -3.01
N GLY A 182 11.04 -9.24 -2.07
CA GLY A 182 11.03 -8.90 -0.65
C GLY A 182 12.43 -8.57 -0.15
N LEU A 183 13.45 -9.37 -0.51
CA LEU A 183 14.84 -9.13 -0.11
C LEU A 183 15.36 -7.78 -0.63
N ILE A 184 15.09 -7.46 -1.90
CA ILE A 184 15.48 -6.17 -2.50
C ILE A 184 14.88 -4.99 -1.71
N LEU A 185 13.57 -5.03 -1.39
CA LEU A 185 12.98 -3.97 -0.57
C LEU A 185 13.50 -3.96 0.87
N ALA A 186 13.86 -5.11 1.43
CA ALA A 186 14.46 -5.21 2.76
C ALA A 186 15.83 -4.51 2.82
N GLU A 187 16.67 -4.69 1.81
CA GLU A 187 17.96 -4.02 1.68
C GLU A 187 17.80 -2.50 1.52
N ILE A 188 16.86 -2.07 0.66
CA ILE A 188 16.51 -0.64 0.52
C ILE A 188 16.03 -0.09 1.87
N GLY A 189 15.19 -0.85 2.58
CA GLY A 189 14.69 -0.51 3.90
C GLY A 189 15.80 -0.37 4.95
N TRP A 190 16.78 -1.26 4.93
CA TRP A 190 17.93 -1.22 5.84
C TRP A 190 18.78 0.04 5.62
N VAL A 191 19.09 0.38 4.36
CA VAL A 191 19.82 1.61 4.04
C VAL A 191 19.00 2.84 4.46
N ALA A 192 17.71 2.87 4.11
CA ALA A 192 16.83 3.97 4.43
C ALA A 192 16.63 4.17 5.94
N TYR A 193 16.67 3.10 6.75
CA TYR A 193 16.57 3.21 8.21
C TYR A 193 17.72 4.03 8.81
N HIS A 194 18.93 3.89 8.28
CA HIS A 194 20.09 4.68 8.72
C HIS A 194 20.16 6.06 8.07
N TRP A 195 19.52 6.22 6.90
CA TRP A 195 19.50 7.47 6.14
C TRP A 195 18.07 7.92 5.83
N THR A 196 17.27 8.10 6.88
CA THR A 196 15.86 8.47 6.72
C THR A 196 15.74 9.96 6.42
N ILE A 197 15.28 10.27 5.20
CA ILE A 197 14.89 11.62 4.79
C ILE A 197 13.38 11.61 4.58
N ALA A 198 12.69 12.59 5.14
CA ALA A 198 11.25 12.74 4.97
C ALA A 198 10.90 14.18 4.63
N TYR A 199 9.91 14.35 3.75
CA TYR A 199 9.52 15.64 3.20
C TYR A 199 8.17 16.08 3.76
N SER A 200 8.04 17.35 4.14
CA SER A 200 6.75 17.93 4.50
C SER A 200 5.85 18.04 3.27
N LEU A 201 4.57 17.72 3.42
CA LEU A 201 3.60 17.93 2.36
C LEU A 201 3.26 19.43 2.24
N PRO A 202 2.93 19.94 1.04
CA PRO A 202 2.62 21.36 0.83
C PRO A 202 1.46 21.88 1.69
N LEU A 203 0.54 20.98 2.08
CA LEU A 203 -0.67 21.31 2.82
C LEU A 203 -0.49 21.11 4.34
N THR A 204 0.54 20.39 4.79
CA THR A 204 0.70 19.98 6.19
C THR A 204 2.18 19.73 6.53
N THR A 205 2.67 20.34 7.60
CA THR A 205 4.02 20.09 8.12
C THR A 205 4.10 18.84 9.01
N SER A 206 2.99 18.39 9.57
CA SER A 206 2.95 17.27 10.53
C SER A 206 3.01 15.88 9.88
N LEU A 207 2.55 15.75 8.63
CA LEU A 207 2.61 14.49 7.90
C LEU A 207 3.81 14.51 6.94
N LEU A 208 4.91 13.92 7.40
CA LEU A 208 6.13 13.79 6.61
C LEU A 208 6.05 12.54 5.73
N MET A 209 6.42 12.66 4.47
CA MET A 209 6.49 11.57 3.50
C MET A 209 7.93 11.05 3.41
N PRO A 210 8.22 9.81 3.85
CA PRO A 210 9.56 9.25 3.78
C PRO A 210 10.00 9.04 2.33
N GLN A 211 11.21 9.50 1.97
CA GLN A 211 11.81 9.39 0.64
C GLN A 211 11.86 7.94 0.15
N VAL A 212 12.14 7.01 1.06
CA VAL A 212 12.17 5.56 0.79
C VAL A 212 10.85 5.05 0.19
N SER A 213 9.72 5.64 0.57
CA SER A 213 8.41 5.22 0.07
C SER A 213 8.26 5.53 -1.42
N ILE A 214 8.79 6.68 -1.85
CA ILE A 214 8.79 7.08 -3.27
C ILE A 214 9.78 6.19 -4.04
N ILE A 215 11.00 6.02 -3.52
CA ILE A 215 12.03 5.19 -4.14
C ILE A 215 11.55 3.75 -4.31
N ALA A 216 10.96 3.15 -3.28
CA ALA A 216 10.47 1.77 -3.32
C ALA A 216 9.41 1.56 -4.41
N VAL A 217 8.51 2.53 -4.61
CA VAL A 217 7.52 2.48 -5.69
C VAL A 217 8.16 2.64 -7.05
N LEU A 218 9.12 3.55 -7.22
CA LEU A 218 9.82 3.75 -8.48
C LEU A 218 10.62 2.51 -8.90
N VAL A 219 11.38 1.94 -7.95
CA VAL A 219 12.11 0.67 -8.14
C VAL A 219 11.13 -0.45 -8.49
N GLY A 220 9.99 -0.54 -7.79
CA GLY A 220 8.93 -1.48 -8.11
C GLY A 220 8.31 -1.29 -9.48
N PHE A 221 8.14 -0.05 -9.94
CA PHE A 221 7.61 0.26 -11.26
C PHE A 221 8.57 -0.19 -12.37
N VAL A 222 9.88 0.07 -12.21
CA VAL A 222 10.90 -0.43 -13.15
C VAL A 222 10.93 -1.96 -13.12
N GLY A 223 10.96 -2.58 -11.94
CA GLY A 223 10.96 -4.03 -11.79
C GLY A 223 9.76 -4.70 -12.46
N PHE A 224 8.55 -4.15 -12.25
CA PHE A 224 7.35 -4.59 -12.94
C PHE A 224 7.48 -4.48 -14.46
N LYS A 225 7.96 -3.33 -14.98
CA LYS A 225 8.10 -3.12 -16.42
C LYS A 225 9.14 -4.02 -17.07
N SER A 226 10.24 -4.29 -16.37
CA SER A 226 11.25 -5.27 -16.79
C SER A 226 10.66 -6.67 -16.88
N TYR A 227 9.89 -7.09 -15.87
CA TYR A 227 9.24 -8.40 -15.86
C TYR A 227 8.12 -8.51 -16.92
N ASP A 228 7.31 -7.45 -17.07
CA ASP A 228 6.28 -7.33 -18.12
C ASP A 228 6.87 -7.50 -19.53
N SER A 229 8.01 -6.85 -19.81
CA SER A 229 8.74 -7.00 -21.08
C SER A 229 9.26 -8.43 -21.26
N PHE A 230 9.82 -9.04 -20.20
CA PHE A 230 10.30 -10.42 -20.23
C PHE A 230 9.20 -11.42 -20.57
N VAL A 231 8.02 -11.32 -19.94
CA VAL A 231 6.89 -12.24 -20.21
C VAL A 231 6.45 -12.16 -21.68
N HIS A 232 6.30 -10.97 -22.24
CA HIS A 232 5.81 -10.80 -23.62
C HIS A 232 6.86 -11.11 -24.70
N HIS A 233 8.16 -11.02 -24.37
CA HIS A 233 9.21 -11.06 -25.38
C HIS A 233 10.31 -12.08 -25.12
N GLN A 234 10.27 -12.80 -23.99
CA GLN A 234 11.30 -13.74 -23.53
C GLN A 234 12.70 -13.10 -23.37
N LYS A 235 12.75 -11.76 -23.40
CA LYS A 235 13.94 -10.93 -23.18
C LYS A 235 13.49 -9.56 -22.71
N ILE A 236 14.29 -8.91 -21.87
CA ILE A 236 14.03 -7.54 -21.44
C ILE A 236 14.40 -6.62 -22.59
N ARG A 237 13.41 -5.99 -23.23
CA ARG A 237 13.66 -5.01 -24.30
C ARG A 237 13.84 -3.62 -23.70
N MET A 238 14.94 -2.96 -24.08
CA MET A 238 15.21 -1.60 -23.62
C MET A 238 14.10 -0.61 -24.02
N THR A 239 13.42 -0.83 -25.15
CA THR A 239 12.30 0.01 -25.59
C THR A 239 11.16 0.11 -24.58
N ASP A 240 10.92 -0.95 -23.80
CA ASP A 240 9.78 -1.01 -22.89
C ASP A 240 10.13 -0.48 -21.50
N VAL A 241 11.43 -0.48 -21.17
CA VAL A 241 11.95 -0.18 -19.82
C VAL A 241 12.62 1.18 -19.76
N ILE A 242 13.17 1.71 -20.87
CA ILE A 242 13.98 2.93 -20.87
C ILE A 242 13.20 4.14 -20.34
N LEU A 243 11.93 4.31 -20.73
CA LEU A 243 11.11 5.43 -20.26
C LEU A 243 10.77 5.31 -18.77
N PRO A 244 10.26 4.16 -18.26
CA PRO A 244 10.12 3.92 -16.82
C PRO A 244 11.40 4.13 -16.02
N LEU A 245 12.54 3.68 -16.57
CA LEU A 245 13.85 3.79 -15.94
C LEU A 245 14.29 5.25 -15.85
N LEU A 246 14.26 5.98 -16.96
CA LEU A 246 14.63 7.40 -17.00
C LEU A 246 13.74 8.22 -16.08
N PHE A 247 12.42 7.99 -16.08
CA PHE A 247 11.50 8.62 -15.13
C PHE A 247 11.90 8.34 -13.68
N SER A 248 12.13 7.08 -13.34
CA SER A 248 12.47 6.67 -11.97
C SER A 248 13.81 7.23 -11.50
N VAL A 249 14.83 7.17 -12.36
CA VAL A 249 16.16 7.74 -12.08
C VAL A 249 16.08 9.26 -11.96
N SER A 250 15.32 9.93 -12.83
CA SER A 250 15.19 11.39 -12.78
C SER A 250 14.53 11.86 -11.49
N VAL A 251 13.43 11.21 -11.08
CA VAL A 251 12.75 11.52 -9.82
C VAL A 251 13.66 11.21 -8.64
N ALA A 252 14.34 10.05 -8.62
CA ALA A 252 15.28 9.70 -7.56
C ALA A 252 16.43 10.71 -7.45
N LEU A 253 17.00 11.15 -8.57
CA LEU A 253 18.04 12.18 -8.61
C LEU A 253 17.52 13.53 -8.10
N VAL A 254 16.32 13.96 -8.48
CA VAL A 254 15.73 15.20 -7.94
C VAL A 254 15.57 15.10 -6.42
N LEU A 255 15.06 13.98 -5.90
CA LEU A 255 14.93 13.76 -4.45
C LEU A 255 16.29 13.78 -3.74
N VAL A 256 17.31 13.14 -4.31
CA VAL A 256 18.65 13.04 -3.71
C VAL A 256 19.49 14.31 -3.90
N LEU A 257 19.32 15.10 -4.95
CA LEU A 257 20.19 16.25 -5.24
C LEU A 257 19.56 17.59 -4.85
N VAL A 258 18.25 17.72 -5.02
CA VAL A 258 17.52 18.96 -4.73
C VAL A 258 17.06 18.96 -3.28
N PHE A 259 16.47 17.86 -2.82
CA PHE A 259 15.86 17.78 -1.49
C PHE A 259 16.77 17.22 -0.39
N ASN A 260 17.93 16.63 -0.74
CA ASN A 260 18.95 16.21 0.23
C ASN A 260 20.00 17.31 0.52
N ARG A 261 19.71 18.58 0.19
CA ARG A 261 20.55 19.71 0.61
C ARG A 261 20.39 19.91 2.12
N VAL A 262 21.11 19.10 2.89
CA VAL A 262 21.47 19.41 4.26
C VAL A 262 22.41 20.62 4.20
N GLY A 263 21.91 21.80 4.59
CA GLY A 263 22.76 22.94 4.93
C GLY A 263 23.20 23.85 3.79
N THR A 264 22.27 24.51 3.11
CA THR A 264 22.53 25.90 2.68
C THR A 264 21.41 26.79 3.23
N ALA A 265 21.77 27.57 4.26
CA ALA A 265 21.06 28.70 4.84
C ALA A 265 20.27 29.50 3.78
N ILE A 266 19.11 30.09 4.07
CA ILE A 266 18.75 31.03 5.15
C ILE A 266 17.25 30.87 5.44
#